data_AF-A0A5C1AZP2-F1
#
_entry.id   AF-A0A5C1AZP2-F1
#
_cell.length_a   1.000
_cell.length_b   1.000
_cell.length_c   1.000
_cell.angle_alpha   90.00
_cell.angle_beta   90.00
_cell.angle_gamma   90.00
#
_symmetry.space_group_name_H-M   'P 1'
#
loop_
_entity.id
_entity.type
_entity.pdbx_description
1 polymer ?
#
loop_
_entity_poly.entity_id
_entity_poly.type
_entity_poly.pdbx_seq_one_letter_code
_entity_poly.pdbx_strand_id
1 'polypeptide(L)'
;MADPSLTSERIQADFERDGAFRTIAQYVERKLISTDEATQWKSRLFALFQDKIEEARREVRHLDASLARLADIARNGARNRRFQSPDPDVLRLAHELTTFDSWIISLYETDLTMVSYGAPERARAKPAEMQKAMDELYKKRSAAKNWGLKAPELFKLG
;
A
#
# COMPACT_ATOMS: atom_id res chain seq x y z
N MET A 1 34.97 0.98 19.00
CA MET A 1 34.15 1.28 20.19
C MET A 1 33.13 2.30 19.74
N ALA A 2 31.84 1.98 19.86
CA ALA A 2 30.76 2.90 19.48
C ALA A 2 30.75 4.13 20.41
N ASP A 3 30.48 5.31 19.85
CA ASP A 3 30.39 6.56 20.60
C ASP A 3 29.25 6.47 21.66
N PRO A 4 29.51 6.76 22.95
CA PRO A 4 28.50 6.68 24.01
C PRO A 4 27.32 7.64 23.83
N SER A 5 27.39 8.59 22.88
CA SER A 5 26.30 9.50 22.51
C SER A 5 25.31 8.93 21.48
N LEU A 6 25.56 7.72 20.95
CA LEU A 6 24.63 7.00 20.07
C LEU A 6 23.69 6.13 20.89
N THR A 7 22.55 6.69 21.28
CA THR A 7 21.42 5.94 21.86
C THR A 7 20.49 5.44 20.75
N SER A 8 19.72 4.38 21.03
CA SER A 8 18.72 3.85 20.09
C SER A 8 17.72 4.92 19.64
N GLU A 9 17.29 5.78 20.57
CA GLU A 9 16.37 6.90 20.31
C GLU A 9 16.96 7.92 19.33
N ARG A 10 18.24 8.25 19.49
CA ARG A 10 18.92 9.18 18.58
C ARG A 10 19.11 8.59 17.19
N ILE A 11 19.49 7.31 17.11
CA ILE A 11 19.64 6.59 15.84
C ILE A 11 18.30 6.57 15.10
N GLN A 12 17.22 6.25 15.82
CA GLN A 12 15.86 6.28 15.27
C GLN A 12 15.49 7.67 14.74
N ALA A 13 15.69 8.72 15.54
CA ALA A 13 15.37 10.09 15.12
C ALA A 13 16.19 10.53 13.89
N ASP A 14 17.48 10.16 13.82
CA ASP A 14 18.31 10.46 12.66
C ASP A 14 17.89 9.65 11.42
N PHE A 15 17.48 8.39 11.59
CA PHE A 15 16.94 7.57 10.49
C PHE A 15 15.63 8.14 9.95
N GLU A 16 14.72 8.54 10.84
CA GLU A 16 13.45 9.15 10.48
C GLU A 16 13.65 10.51 9.80
N ARG A 17 14.70 11.25 10.16
CA ARG A 17 15.03 12.56 9.55
C ARG A 17 15.66 12.44 8.18
N ASP A 18 16.72 11.65 8.07
CA ASP A 18 17.65 11.70 6.94
C ASP A 18 17.65 10.43 6.08
N GLY A 19 17.09 9.34 6.58
CA GLY A 19 17.03 8.03 5.93
C GLY A 19 18.21 7.15 6.33
N ALA A 20 17.95 5.87 6.54
CA ALA A 20 18.89 4.97 7.19
C ALA A 20 20.26 4.90 6.47
N PHE A 21 20.26 4.85 5.14
CA PHE A 21 21.50 4.80 4.35
C PHE A 21 22.32 6.09 4.46
N ARG A 22 21.67 7.26 4.45
CA ARG A 22 22.35 8.55 4.60
C ARG A 22 22.92 8.70 6.01
N THR A 23 22.15 8.34 7.03
CA THR A 23 22.61 8.39 8.42
C THR A 23 23.82 7.48 8.65
N ILE A 24 23.80 6.26 8.11
CA ILE A 24 24.95 5.34 8.18
C ILE A 24 26.19 5.98 7.55
N ALA A 25 26.07 6.57 6.36
CA ALA A 25 27.20 7.23 5.70
C ALA A 25 27.76 8.39 6.55
N GLN A 26 26.88 9.23 7.12
CA GLN A 26 27.29 10.33 8.00
C GLN A 26 27.97 9.84 9.28
N TYR A 27 27.50 8.74 9.87
CA TYR A 27 28.10 8.18 11.08
C TYR A 27 29.50 7.63 10.80
N VAL A 28 29.72 7.02 9.64
CA VAL A 28 31.06 6.59 9.20
C VAL A 28 31.98 7.79 8.98
N GLU A 29 31.54 8.81 8.23
CA GLU A 29 32.33 10.03 7.97
C GLU A 29 32.75 10.73 9.27
N ARG A 30 31.84 10.77 10.25
CA ARG A 30 32.08 11.35 11.58
C ARG A 30 32.82 10.42 12.54
N LYS A 31 33.20 9.21 12.10
CA LYS A 31 33.88 8.18 12.90
C LYS A 31 33.10 7.74 14.14
N LEU A 32 31.78 7.86 14.13
CA LEU A 32 30.89 7.42 15.22
C LEU A 32 30.69 5.90 15.22
N ILE A 33 30.79 5.29 14.03
CA ILE A 33 30.78 3.83 13.83
C ILE A 33 31.93 3.45 12.89
N SER A 34 32.37 2.20 13.00
CA SER A 34 33.36 1.61 12.08
C SER A 34 32.75 1.24 10.73
N THR A 35 33.60 1.01 9.73
CA THR A 35 33.19 0.49 8.41
C THR A 35 32.55 -0.90 8.50
N ASP A 36 33.00 -1.72 9.44
CA ASP A 36 32.47 -3.07 9.66
C ASP A 36 31.06 -3.00 10.27
N GLU A 37 30.85 -2.14 11.26
CA GLU A 37 29.52 -1.88 11.83
C GLU A 37 28.55 -1.34 10.76
N ALA A 38 28.99 -0.37 9.96
CA ALA A 38 28.20 0.17 8.86
C ALA A 38 27.81 -0.92 7.83
N THR A 39 28.74 -1.84 7.52
CA THR A 39 28.47 -2.97 6.64
C THR A 39 27.41 -3.89 7.22
N GLN A 40 27.48 -4.19 8.52
CA GLN A 40 26.47 -5.00 9.21
C GLN A 40 25.10 -4.32 9.22
N TRP A 41 25.04 -3.02 9.50
CA TRP A 41 23.79 -2.25 9.51
C TRP A 41 23.15 -2.21 8.13
N LYS A 42 23.97 -1.95 7.10
CA LYS A 42 23.54 -1.99 5.69
C LYS A 42 22.98 -3.37 5.33
N SER A 43 23.67 -4.45 5.70
CA SER A 43 23.21 -5.82 5.43
C SER A 43 21.86 -6.12 6.10
N ARG A 44 21.66 -5.67 7.35
CA ARG A 44 20.38 -5.83 8.07
C ARG A 44 19.24 -5.05 7.41
N LEU A 45 19.53 -3.84 6.93
CA LEU A 45 18.55 -3.05 6.16
C LEU A 45 18.15 -3.77 4.87
N PHE A 46 19.11 -4.29 4.09
CA PHE A 46 18.77 -5.04 2.88
C PHE A 46 17.95 -6.31 3.16
N ALA A 47 18.26 -7.04 4.24
CA ALA A 47 17.45 -8.18 4.66
C ALA A 47 16.01 -7.73 5.00
N LEU A 48 15.84 -6.61 5.71
CA LEU A 48 14.52 -6.05 6.01
C LEU A 48 13.76 -5.65 4.74
N PHE A 49 14.43 -5.02 3.76
CA PHE A 49 13.82 -4.70 2.47
C PHE A 49 13.38 -5.98 1.74
N GLN A 50 14.20 -7.03 1.78
CA GLN A 50 13.84 -8.31 1.18
C GLN A 50 12.59 -8.91 1.83
N ASP A 51 12.51 -8.90 3.17
CA ASP A 51 11.33 -9.38 3.90
C ASP A 51 10.06 -8.59 3.51
N LYS A 52 10.19 -7.26 3.38
CA LYS A 52 9.07 -6.39 2.96
C LYS A 52 8.66 -6.60 1.50
N ILE A 53 9.61 -6.92 0.62
CA ILE A 53 9.30 -7.30 -0.76
C ILE A 53 8.52 -8.62 -0.79
N GLU A 54 8.88 -9.60 0.03
CA GLU A 54 8.13 -10.87 0.14
C GLU A 54 6.74 -10.68 0.75
N GLU A 55 6.60 -9.74 1.70
CA GLU A 55 5.31 -9.31 2.24
C GLU A 55 4.43 -8.70 1.14
N ALA A 56 4.94 -7.74 0.38
CA ALA A 56 4.24 -7.12 -0.76
C ALA A 56 3.80 -8.18 -1.80
N ARG A 57 4.66 -9.16 -2.08
CA ARG A 57 4.32 -10.28 -2.99
C ARG A 57 3.16 -11.11 -2.45
N ARG A 58 3.07 -11.35 -1.14
CA ARG A 58 1.93 -12.05 -0.52
C ARG A 58 0.65 -11.23 -0.65
N GLU A 59 0.71 -9.94 -0.36
CA GLU A 59 -0.44 -9.03 -0.45
C GLU A 59 -0.99 -8.95 -1.88
N VAL A 60 -0.11 -8.86 -2.89
CA VAL A 60 -0.51 -8.93 -4.31
C VAL A 60 -1.25 -10.22 -4.64
N ARG A 61 -0.79 -11.37 -4.13
CA ARG A 61 -1.52 -12.64 -4.33
C ARG A 61 -2.90 -12.63 -3.68
N HIS A 62 -3.07 -11.96 -2.52
CA HIS A 62 -4.38 -11.81 -1.89
C HIS A 62 -5.30 -10.89 -2.69
N LEU A 63 -4.76 -9.81 -3.28
CA LEU A 63 -5.49 -8.95 -4.22
C LEU A 63 -5.98 -9.72 -5.44
N ASP A 64 -5.10 -10.52 -6.07
CA ASP A 64 -5.46 -11.35 -7.23
C ASP A 64 -6.58 -12.35 -6.87
N ALA A 65 -6.47 -12.99 -5.70
CA ALA A 65 -7.49 -13.92 -5.22
C ALA A 65 -8.84 -13.22 -4.96
N SER A 66 -8.82 -11.99 -4.44
CA SER A 66 -10.03 -11.20 -4.22
C SER A 66 -10.67 -10.76 -5.54
N LEU A 67 -9.88 -10.33 -6.53
CA LEU A 67 -10.35 -10.03 -7.87
C LEU A 67 -11.01 -11.24 -8.55
N ALA A 68 -10.44 -12.44 -8.38
CA ALA A 68 -11.02 -13.67 -8.90
C ALA A 68 -12.40 -13.95 -8.27
N ARG A 69 -12.56 -13.74 -6.95
CA ARG A 69 -13.86 -13.87 -6.26
C ARG A 69 -14.87 -12.82 -6.70
N LEU A 70 -14.45 -11.55 -6.84
CA LEU A 70 -15.30 -10.48 -7.37
C LEU A 70 -15.81 -10.81 -8.78
N ALA A 71 -14.94 -11.32 -9.66
CA ALA A 71 -15.30 -11.72 -11.01
C ALA A 71 -16.31 -12.87 -11.02
N ASP A 72 -16.17 -13.85 -10.11
CA ASP A 72 -17.12 -14.95 -9.98
C ASP A 72 -18.49 -14.47 -9.45
N ILE A 73 -18.50 -13.63 -8.42
CA ILE A 73 -19.73 -13.03 -7.88
C ILE A 73 -20.44 -12.23 -8.96
N ALA A 74 -19.73 -11.38 -9.70
CA ALA A 74 -20.29 -10.60 -10.80
C ALA A 74 -20.87 -11.48 -11.91
N ARG A 75 -20.17 -12.56 -12.29
CA ARG A 75 -20.65 -13.53 -13.29
C ARG A 75 -21.92 -14.24 -12.82
N ASN A 76 -22.01 -14.57 -11.54
CA ASN A 76 -23.19 -15.21 -10.95
C ASN A 76 -24.38 -14.25 -10.85
N GLY A 77 -24.14 -13.01 -10.38
CA GLY A 77 -25.16 -11.96 -10.27
C GLY A 77 -25.68 -11.49 -11.64
N ALA A 78 -24.88 -11.60 -12.71
CA ALA A 78 -25.33 -11.31 -14.07
C ALA A 78 -26.33 -12.34 -14.63
N ARG A 79 -26.52 -13.48 -13.97
CA ARG A 79 -27.54 -14.46 -14.38
C ARG A 79 -28.90 -13.88 -14.01
N ASN A 80 -29.78 -13.69 -15.00
CA ASN A 80 -31.12 -13.13 -14.86
C ASN A 80 -32.02 -13.98 -13.94
N ARG A 81 -31.82 -13.84 -12.62
CA ARG A 81 -32.57 -14.49 -11.54
C ARG A 81 -33.64 -13.53 -11.06
N ARG A 82 -34.72 -14.08 -10.50
CA ARG A 82 -35.72 -13.24 -9.82
C ARG A 82 -35.04 -12.51 -8.67
N PHE A 83 -35.23 -11.20 -8.63
CA PHE A 83 -34.74 -10.37 -7.53
C PHE A 83 -35.30 -10.86 -6.20
N GLN A 84 -34.43 -10.97 -5.19
CA GLN A 84 -34.78 -11.30 -3.81
C GLN A 84 -34.18 -10.25 -2.89
N SER A 85 -34.88 -9.88 -1.81
CA SER A 85 -34.40 -8.91 -0.83
C SER A 85 -34.28 -9.57 0.55
N PRO A 86 -33.08 -9.59 1.18
CA PRO A 86 -31.81 -9.11 0.62
C PRO A 86 -31.28 -10.04 -0.48
N ASP A 87 -30.63 -9.48 -1.49
CA ASP A 87 -29.98 -10.26 -2.56
C ASP A 87 -28.64 -10.80 -2.04
N PRO A 88 -28.46 -12.13 -1.93
CA PRO A 88 -27.24 -12.71 -1.40
C PRO A 88 -26.00 -12.38 -2.23
N ASP A 89 -26.12 -12.26 -3.55
CA ASP A 89 -24.99 -11.95 -4.43
C ASP A 89 -24.56 -10.48 -4.28
N VAL A 90 -25.51 -9.57 -4.02
CA VAL A 90 -25.20 -8.16 -3.67
C VAL A 90 -24.48 -8.06 -2.33
N LEU A 91 -24.93 -8.78 -1.30
CA LEU A 91 -24.27 -8.79 0.01
C LEU A 91 -22.84 -9.35 -0.09
N ARG A 92 -22.66 -10.45 -0.84
CA ARG A 92 -21.34 -11.04 -1.10
C ARG A 92 -20.42 -10.09 -1.86
N LEU A 93 -20.95 -9.40 -2.88
CA LEU A 93 -20.18 -8.42 -3.65
C LEU A 93 -19.70 -7.28 -2.75
N ALA A 94 -20.57 -6.72 -1.91
CA ALA A 94 -20.21 -5.65 -0.98
C ALA A 94 -19.13 -6.09 0.01
N HIS A 95 -19.27 -7.28 0.60
CA HIS A 95 -18.27 -7.84 1.51
C HIS A 95 -16.90 -8.05 0.85
N GLU A 96 -16.89 -8.61 -0.36
CA GLU A 96 -15.64 -8.86 -1.08
C GLU A 96 -14.98 -7.55 -1.54
N LEU A 97 -15.74 -6.51 -1.89
CA LEU A 97 -15.19 -5.18 -2.18
C LEU A 97 -14.46 -4.58 -0.96
N THR A 98 -15.01 -4.75 0.25
CA THR A 98 -14.32 -4.33 1.49
C THR A 98 -13.05 -5.14 1.74
N THR A 99 -13.08 -6.45 1.46
CA THR A 99 -11.90 -7.30 1.59
C THR A 99 -10.80 -6.87 0.61
N PHE A 100 -11.16 -6.58 -0.64
CA PHE A 100 -10.23 -6.07 -1.64
C PHE A 100 -9.58 -4.75 -1.19
N ASP A 101 -10.37 -3.80 -0.67
CA ASP A 101 -9.88 -2.52 -0.15
C ASP A 101 -8.90 -2.71 1.02
N SER A 102 -9.20 -3.64 1.94
CA SER A 102 -8.31 -3.97 3.06
C SER A 102 -6.94 -4.46 2.60
N TRP A 103 -6.88 -5.25 1.52
CA TRP A 103 -5.60 -5.70 0.95
C TRP A 103 -4.84 -4.58 0.24
N ILE A 104 -5.54 -3.61 -0.37
CA ILE A 104 -4.89 -2.41 -0.92
C ILE A 104 -4.23 -1.60 0.19
N ILE A 105 -4.92 -1.43 1.32
CA ILE A 105 -4.38 -0.72 2.48
C ILE A 105 -3.14 -1.43 3.02
N SER A 106 -3.18 -2.76 3.17
CA SER A 106 -2.02 -3.55 3.60
C SER A 106 -0.80 -3.33 2.68
N LEU A 107 -1.01 -3.42 1.36
CA LEU A 107 0.04 -3.16 0.38
C LEU A 107 0.62 -1.75 0.49
N TYR A 108 -0.25 -0.78 0.78
CA TYR A 108 0.18 0.59 0.99
C TYR A 108 1.03 0.77 2.26
N GLU A 109 0.68 0.10 3.36
CA GLU A 109 1.48 0.10 4.59
C GLU A 109 2.87 -0.51 4.36
N THR A 110 2.95 -1.61 3.62
CA THR A 110 4.22 -2.24 3.23
C THR A 110 5.08 -1.30 2.39
N ASP A 111 4.49 -0.63 1.40
CA ASP A 111 5.16 0.37 0.55
C ASP A 111 5.63 1.60 1.36
N LEU A 112 4.79 2.15 2.23
CA LEU A 112 5.17 3.28 3.10
C LEU A 112 6.33 2.92 4.03
N THR A 113 6.32 1.71 4.59
CA THR A 113 7.40 1.18 5.43
C THR A 113 8.73 1.14 4.68
N MET A 114 8.75 0.57 3.47
CA MET A 114 9.96 0.51 2.64
C MET A 114 10.50 1.91 2.30
N VAL A 115 9.62 2.85 1.91
CA VAL A 115 10.03 4.22 1.58
C VAL A 115 10.56 4.95 2.81
N SER A 116 9.99 4.70 4.00
CA SER A 116 10.43 5.34 5.25
C SER A 116 11.88 5.01 5.61
N TYR A 117 12.35 3.79 5.30
CA TYR A 117 13.75 3.41 5.54
C TYR A 117 14.72 4.00 4.52
N GLY A 118 14.31 4.13 3.25
CA GLY A 118 15.20 4.52 2.15
C GLY A 118 15.19 6.02 1.80
N ALA A 119 14.05 6.68 1.98
CA ALA A 119 13.78 8.05 1.54
C ALA A 119 12.65 8.67 2.41
N PRO A 120 12.91 9.00 3.68
CA PRO A 120 11.87 9.46 4.61
C PRO A 120 11.22 10.77 4.20
N GLU A 121 11.92 11.66 3.49
CA GLU A 121 11.32 12.86 2.90
C GLU A 121 10.18 12.51 1.95
N ARG A 122 10.37 11.43 1.18
CA ARG A 122 9.35 10.93 0.26
C ARG A 122 8.22 10.23 1.02
N ALA A 123 8.53 9.49 2.08
CA ALA A 123 7.52 8.88 2.94
C ALA A 123 6.59 9.92 3.57
N ARG A 124 7.10 11.08 4.00
CA ARG A 124 6.31 12.17 4.58
C ARG A 124 5.40 12.87 3.56
N ALA A 125 5.85 13.02 2.32
CA ALA A 125 5.08 13.66 1.25
C ALA A 125 3.97 12.74 0.70
N LYS A 126 4.20 11.42 0.73
CA LYS A 126 3.36 10.40 0.09
C LYS A 126 1.88 10.41 0.52
N PRO A 127 1.51 10.56 1.80
CA PRO A 127 0.10 10.63 2.19
C PRO A 127 -0.66 11.77 1.49
N ALA A 128 -0.06 12.95 1.40
CA ALA A 128 -0.67 14.10 0.74
C ALA A 128 -0.77 13.91 -0.78
N GLU A 129 0.28 13.35 -1.40
CA GLU A 129 0.27 12.99 -2.83
C GLU A 129 -0.84 11.98 -3.15
N MET A 130 -1.04 10.99 -2.27
CA MET A 130 -2.08 9.98 -2.46
C MET A 130 -3.48 10.51 -2.22
N GLN A 131 -3.69 11.33 -1.20
CA GLN A 131 -4.98 12.00 -1.02
C GLN A 131 -5.38 12.77 -2.29
N LYS A 132 -4.44 13.55 -2.84
CA LYS A 132 -4.66 14.29 -4.08
C LYS A 132 -4.97 13.37 -5.26
N ALA A 133 -4.21 12.28 -5.42
CA ALA A 133 -4.45 11.30 -6.48
C ALA A 133 -5.84 10.65 -6.37
N MET A 134 -6.26 10.30 -5.15
CA MET A 134 -7.58 9.74 -4.87
C MET A 134 -8.70 10.73 -5.19
N ASP A 135 -8.55 12.00 -4.82
CA ASP A 135 -9.53 13.04 -5.15
C ASP A 135 -9.65 13.25 -6.66
N GLU A 136 -8.54 13.25 -7.39
CA GLU A 136 -8.54 13.36 -8.85
C GLU A 136 -9.18 12.15 -9.53
N LEU A 137 -8.89 10.93 -9.06
CA LEU A 137 -9.52 9.71 -9.54
C LEU A 137 -11.02 9.73 -9.25
N TYR A 138 -11.44 10.15 -8.06
CA TYR A 138 -12.85 10.27 -7.70
C TYR A 138 -13.57 11.27 -8.61
N LYS A 139 -13.00 12.46 -8.84
CA LYS A 139 -13.55 13.45 -9.78
C LYS A 139 -13.72 12.88 -11.19
N LYS A 140 -12.68 12.21 -11.72
CA LYS A 140 -12.72 11.56 -13.05
C LYS A 140 -13.80 10.47 -13.11
N ARG A 141 -13.90 9.63 -12.08
CA ARG A 141 -14.88 8.54 -12.02
C ARG A 141 -16.31 9.06 -11.82
N SER A 142 -16.52 10.07 -10.99
CA SER A 142 -17.82 10.73 -10.80
C SER A 142 -18.32 11.34 -12.12
N ALA A 143 -17.46 12.09 -12.83
CA ALA A 143 -17.78 12.61 -14.16
C ALA A 143 -18.07 11.49 -15.19
N ALA A 144 -17.45 10.32 -15.03
CA ALA A 144 -17.68 9.15 -15.88
C ALA A 144 -18.91 8.32 -15.50
N LYS A 145 -19.45 8.43 -14.27
CA LYS A 145 -20.63 7.71 -13.76
C LYS A 145 -21.95 8.33 -14.24
N ASN A 146 -22.00 8.81 -15.48
CA ASN A 146 -23.25 9.25 -16.09
C ASN A 146 -24.02 8.01 -16.59
N TRP A 147 -24.71 7.33 -15.67
CA TRP A 147 -25.33 6.02 -15.90
C TRP A 147 -26.28 6.02 -17.10
N GLY A 148 -27.04 7.09 -17.29
CA GLY A 148 -27.95 7.24 -18.44
C GLY A 148 -27.25 7.39 -19.81
N LEU A 149 -25.96 7.76 -19.84
CA LEU A 149 -25.18 7.94 -21.07
C LEU A 149 -24.24 6.76 -21.36
N LYS A 150 -23.67 6.13 -20.34
CA LYS A 150 -22.62 5.11 -20.51
C LYS A 150 -23.06 3.67 -20.25
N ALA A 151 -24.21 3.47 -19.62
CA ALA A 151 -24.84 2.17 -19.49
C ALA A 151 -26.36 2.27 -19.79
N PRO A 152 -26.77 2.85 -20.93
CA PRO A 152 -28.18 3.06 -21.25
C PRO A 152 -28.97 1.73 -21.31
N GLU A 153 -28.31 0.60 -21.55
CA GLU A 153 -28.87 -0.74 -21.50
C GLU A 153 -29.46 -1.13 -20.15
N LEU A 154 -29.00 -0.51 -19.05
CA LEU A 154 -29.56 -0.73 -17.70
C LEU A 154 -30.94 -0.09 -17.52
N PHE A 155 -31.33 0.85 -18.39
CA PHE A 155 -32.56 1.64 -18.28
C PHE A 155 -33.53 1.42 -19.44
N LYS A 156 -33.28 0.41 -20.29
CA LYS A 156 -34.25 -0.01 -21.30
C LYS A 156 -35.41 -0.73 -20.59
N LEU A 157 -36.57 -0.09 -20.57
CA LEU A 157 -37.82 -0.75 -20.20
C LEU A 157 -38.16 -1.76 -21.31
N GLY A 158 -38.34 -3.02 -20.92
CA GLY A 158 -38.81 -4.09 -21.81
C GLY A 158 -40.29 -3.96 -22.11
#